data_AF-A0A6J7HVM0-F1
#
_entry.id   AF-A0A6J7HVM0-F1
#
_cell.length_a   1.000
_cell.length_b   1.000
_cell.length_c   1.000
_cell.angle_alpha   90.00
_cell.angle_beta   90.00
_cell.angle_gamma   90.00
#
_symmetry.space_group_name_H-M   'P 1'
#
loop_
_entity.id
_entity.type
_entity.pdbx_description
1 polymer ?
#
loop_
_entity_poly.entity_id
_entity_poly.type
_entity_poly.pdbx_seq_one_letter_code
_entity_poly.pdbx_strand_id
1 'polypeptide(L)'
;MWSALTPLLAVLVQAGIYWLLARSWVELNPMPPVIRAFYRVCRVANVPLLAAGLIGVVVWFPSSAGIGVALLVVWLFAVVEFVNYFVVRLSYPAHRWWPTVGQMRTPRLVLDINTRR
;
A
#
# COMPACT_ATOMS: atom_id res chain seq x y z
N MET A 1 -12.45 18.22 0.61
CA MET A 1 -10.98 18.27 0.47
C MET A 1 -10.30 17.32 1.46
N TRP A 2 -10.48 17.47 2.79
CA TRP A 2 -9.95 16.54 3.79
C TRP A 2 -10.45 15.10 3.64
N SER A 3 -11.72 14.89 3.27
CA SER A 3 -12.32 13.56 3.04
C SER A 3 -11.63 12.72 1.95
N ALA A 4 -10.96 13.35 0.97
CA ALA A 4 -10.21 12.65 -0.08
C ALA A 4 -8.74 12.42 0.29
N LEU A 5 -8.18 13.28 1.14
CA LEU A 5 -6.77 13.29 1.52
C LEU A 5 -6.49 12.37 2.72
N THR A 6 -7.38 12.36 3.72
CA THR A 6 -7.29 11.49 4.89
C THR A 6 -7.19 9.99 4.55
N PRO A 7 -8.03 9.42 3.65
CA PRO A 7 -7.92 8.00 3.29
C PRO A 7 -6.59 7.67 2.62
N LEU A 8 -6.06 8.56 1.77
CA LEU A 8 -4.77 8.38 1.10
C LEU A 8 -3.60 8.44 2.07
N LEU A 9 -3.61 9.43 2.98
CA LEU A 9 -2.61 9.54 4.03
C LEU A 9 -2.65 8.34 4.98
N ALA A 10 -3.84 7.82 5.29
CA ALA A 10 -3.97 6.61 6.11
C ALA A 10 -3.31 5.40 5.44
N VAL A 11 -3.54 5.17 4.15
CA VAL A 11 -2.87 4.10 3.37
C VAL A 11 -1.35 4.28 3.38
N LEU A 12 -0.87 5.50 3.19
CA LEU A 12 0.57 5.82 3.16
C LEU A 12 1.25 5.65 4.52
N VAL A 13 0.62 6.14 5.59
CA VAL A 13 1.11 5.97 6.96
C VAL A 13 1.13 4.49 7.31
N GLN A 14 0.09 3.74 6.94
CA GLN A 14 0.04 2.30 7.19
C GLN A 14 1.14 1.55 6.41
N ALA A 15 1.39 1.90 5.15
CA ALA A 15 2.47 1.34 4.35
C ALA A 15 3.86 1.70 4.92
N GLY A 16 4.04 2.92 5.40
CA GLY A 16 5.28 3.36 6.06
C GLY A 16 5.53 2.67 7.40
N ILE A 17 4.48 2.50 8.22
CA ILE A 17 4.54 1.74 9.47
C ILE A 17 4.91 0.28 9.17
N TYR A 18 4.32 -0.33 8.13
CA TYR A 18 4.71 -1.67 7.70
C TYR A 18 6.19 -1.71 7.37
N TRP A 19 6.68 -0.79 6.56
CA TRP A 19 8.07 -0.77 6.13
C TRP A 19 9.06 -0.67 7.31
N LEU A 20 8.75 0.20 8.29
CA LEU A 20 9.57 0.37 9.49
C LEU A 20 9.53 -0.87 10.41
N LEU A 21 8.36 -1.46 10.62
CA LEU A 21 8.20 -2.67 11.44
C LEU A 21 8.78 -3.91 10.74
N ALA A 22 8.61 -4.01 9.42
CA ALA A 22 9.16 -5.07 8.60
C ALA A 22 10.69 -5.08 8.70
N ARG A 23 11.34 -3.92 8.84
CA ARG A 23 12.79 -3.82 8.97
C ARG A 23 13.37 -4.56 10.20
N SER A 24 12.58 -4.74 11.26
CA SER A 24 13.04 -5.46 12.47
C SER A 24 12.69 -6.95 12.49
N TRP A 25 11.90 -7.47 11.54
CA TRP A 25 11.43 -8.87 11.56
C TRP A 25 11.60 -9.61 10.23
N VAL A 26 11.60 -8.90 9.09
CA VAL A 26 11.77 -9.52 7.76
C VAL A 26 13.12 -10.21 7.68
N GLU A 27 13.07 -11.51 7.40
CA GLU A 27 14.22 -12.45 7.31
C GLU A 27 14.78 -12.96 8.66
N LEU A 28 14.31 -12.47 9.81
CA LEU A 28 14.84 -12.88 11.12
C LEU A 28 13.84 -13.69 11.96
N ASN A 29 12.54 -13.34 11.95
CA ASN A 29 11.54 -13.97 12.80
C ASN A 29 10.16 -14.04 12.11
N PRO A 30 9.31 -15.03 12.45
CA PRO A 30 7.95 -15.08 11.95
C PRO A 30 7.14 -13.86 12.39
N MET A 31 6.27 -13.35 11.51
CA MET A 31 5.44 -12.17 11.77
C MET A 31 4.54 -12.37 13.00
N PRO A 32 4.52 -11.43 13.97
CA PRO A 32 3.68 -11.52 15.15
C PRO A 32 2.18 -11.63 14.81
N PRO A 33 1.41 -12.45 15.54
CA PRO A 33 0.02 -12.76 15.20
C PRO A 33 -0.93 -11.54 15.26
N VAL A 34 -0.69 -10.60 16.17
CA VAL A 34 -1.46 -9.34 16.25
C VAL A 34 -1.26 -8.49 14.99
N ILE A 35 -0.02 -8.37 14.54
CA ILE A 35 0.33 -7.62 13.33
C ILE A 35 -0.26 -8.33 12.11
N ARG A 36 -0.21 -9.67 12.08
CA ARG A 36 -0.84 -10.49 11.03
C ARG A 36 -2.35 -10.22 10.91
N ALA A 37 -3.07 -10.21 12.03
CA ALA A 37 -4.51 -9.94 12.05
C ALA A 37 -4.82 -8.52 11.55
N PHE A 38 -4.04 -7.53 11.99
CA PHE A 38 -4.16 -6.15 11.55
C PHE A 38 -4.02 -6.02 10.02
N TYR A 39 -2.93 -6.54 9.43
CA TYR A 39 -2.74 -6.42 7.98
C TYR A 39 -3.75 -7.21 7.15
N ARG A 40 -4.35 -8.27 7.71
CA ARG A 40 -5.44 -8.98 7.05
C ARG A 40 -6.70 -8.12 6.94
N VAL A 41 -7.03 -7.37 7.99
CA VAL A 41 -8.14 -6.40 7.97
C VAL A 41 -7.81 -5.27 7.01
N CYS A 42 -6.59 -4.73 7.09
CA CYS A 42 -6.11 -3.67 6.20
C CYS A 42 -6.18 -4.06 4.71
N ARG A 43 -5.90 -5.33 4.35
CA ARG A 43 -6.01 -5.81 2.98
C ARG A 43 -7.41 -5.57 2.41
N VAL A 44 -8.43 -5.87 3.18
CA VAL A 44 -9.83 -5.72 2.78
C VAL A 44 -10.27 -4.26 2.90
N ALA A 45 -9.88 -3.57 3.97
CA ALA A 45 -10.26 -2.18 4.22
C ALA A 45 -9.63 -1.19 3.22
N ASN A 46 -8.42 -1.44 2.74
CA ASN A 46 -7.74 -0.56 1.78
C ASN A 46 -8.48 -0.45 0.44
N VAL A 47 -9.22 -1.48 0.02
CA VAL A 47 -9.99 -1.46 -1.24
C VAL A 47 -11.10 -0.40 -1.23
N PRO A 48 -12.05 -0.39 -0.28
CA PRO A 48 -13.06 0.66 -0.19
C PRO A 48 -12.44 2.01 0.15
N LEU A 49 -11.32 2.07 0.89
CA LEU A 49 -10.58 3.31 1.16
C LEU A 49 -10.02 3.95 -0.13
N LEU A 50 -9.41 3.17 -1.02
CA LEU A 50 -8.91 3.66 -2.31
C LEU A 50 -10.05 4.06 -3.25
N ALA A 51 -11.15 3.29 -3.26
CA ALA A 51 -12.35 3.62 -4.03
C ALA A 51 -13.00 4.92 -3.54
N ALA A 52 -13.18 5.08 -2.22
CA ALA A 52 -13.70 6.31 -1.61
C ALA A 52 -12.77 7.50 -1.87
N GLY A 53 -11.44 7.29 -1.81
CA GLY A 53 -10.45 8.31 -2.19
C GLY A 53 -10.59 8.75 -3.65
N LEU A 54 -10.77 7.80 -4.58
CA LEU A 54 -10.96 8.11 -6.00
C LEU A 54 -12.27 8.88 -6.24
N ILE A 55 -13.38 8.40 -5.66
CA ILE A 55 -14.67 9.10 -5.72
C ILE A 55 -14.52 10.51 -5.18
N GLY A 56 -13.79 10.68 -4.08
CA GLY A 56 -13.53 11.99 -3.51
C GLY A 56 -12.74 12.91 -4.43
N VAL A 57 -11.72 12.40 -5.12
CA VAL A 57 -10.94 13.17 -6.10
C VAL A 57 -11.80 13.57 -7.29
N VAL A 58 -12.69 12.70 -7.78
CA VAL A 58 -13.56 12.97 -8.94
C VAL A 58 -14.68 13.97 -8.58
N VAL A 59 -15.37 13.76 -7.46
CA VAL A 59 -16.51 14.60 -7.04
C VAL A 59 -16.07 16.00 -6.63
N TRP A 60 -14.93 16.10 -5.93
CA TRP A 60 -14.40 17.38 -5.45
C TRP A 60 -13.13 17.77 -6.20
N PHE A 61 -13.09 17.50 -7.52
CA PHE A 61 -11.92 17.80 -8.34
C PHE A 61 -11.58 19.30 -8.23
N PRO A 62 -10.36 19.66 -7.79
CA PRO A 62 -9.99 21.04 -7.57
C PRO A 62 -9.91 21.79 -8.91
N SER A 63 -10.38 23.03 -8.94
CA SER A 63 -10.32 23.90 -10.12
C SER A 63 -8.90 24.35 -10.46
N SER A 64 -7.93 24.19 -9.55
CA SER A 64 -6.52 24.42 -9.83
C SER A 64 -5.85 23.14 -10.36
N ALA A 65 -5.32 23.24 -11.58
CA ALA A 65 -4.65 22.12 -12.25
C ALA A 65 -3.50 21.54 -11.40
N GLY A 66 -2.71 22.38 -10.73
CA GLY A 66 -1.60 21.93 -9.88
C GLY A 66 -2.04 21.07 -8.69
N ILE A 67 -3.14 21.42 -8.01
CA ILE A 67 -3.66 20.63 -6.89
C ILE A 67 -4.29 19.33 -7.39
N GLY A 68 -4.96 19.37 -8.54
CA GLY A 68 -5.53 18.16 -9.17
C GLY A 68 -4.45 17.13 -9.51
N VAL A 69 -3.36 17.57 -10.14
CA VAL A 69 -2.20 16.72 -10.44
C VAL A 69 -1.59 16.14 -9.17
N ALA A 70 -1.37 16.96 -8.14
CA ALA A 70 -0.80 16.47 -6.88
C ALA A 70 -1.67 15.39 -6.22
N LEU A 71 -3.00 15.58 -6.18
CA LEU A 71 -3.94 14.59 -5.64
C LEU A 71 -3.92 13.29 -6.43
N LEU A 72 -3.87 13.36 -7.76
CA LEU A 72 -3.76 12.17 -8.62
C LEU A 72 -2.44 11.42 -8.40
N VAL A 73 -1.32 12.14 -8.25
CA VAL A 73 -0.02 11.52 -7.95
C VAL A 73 -0.04 10.82 -6.60
N VAL A 74 -0.57 11.47 -5.56
CA VAL A 74 -0.70 10.86 -4.22
C VAL A 74 -1.63 9.64 -4.27
N TRP A 75 -2.74 9.74 -5.01
CA TRP A 75 -3.66 8.63 -5.19
C TRP A 75 -3.01 7.44 -5.91
N LEU A 76 -2.31 7.71 -7.02
CA LEU A 76 -1.60 6.70 -7.78
C LEU A 76 -0.52 6.04 -6.93
N PHE A 77 0.21 6.82 -6.13
CA PHE A 77 1.24 6.29 -5.24
C PHE A 77 0.63 5.36 -4.17
N ALA A 78 -0.51 5.72 -3.58
CA ALA A 78 -1.22 4.84 -2.64
C ALA A 78 -1.72 3.54 -3.30
N VAL A 79 -2.19 3.60 -4.54
CA VAL A 79 -2.56 2.41 -5.33
C VAL A 79 -1.35 1.52 -5.58
N VAL A 80 -0.22 2.11 -6.00
CA VAL A 80 1.03 1.36 -6.23
C VAL A 80 1.48 0.66 -4.96
N GLU A 81 1.40 1.32 -3.80
CA GLU A 81 1.75 0.70 -2.52
C GLU A 81 0.79 -0.44 -2.14
N PHE A 82 -0.51 -0.26 -2.36
CA PHE A 82 -1.47 -1.34 -2.15
C PHE A 82 -1.14 -2.55 -3.03
N VAL A 83 -0.86 -2.32 -4.31
CA VAL A 83 -0.48 -3.37 -5.26
C VAL A 83 0.81 -4.06 -4.79
N ASN A 84 1.83 -3.28 -4.42
CA ASN A 84 3.13 -3.76 -3.96
C ASN A 84 3.04 -4.71 -2.76
N TYR A 85 2.20 -4.37 -1.79
CA TYR A 85 2.10 -5.11 -0.53
C TYR A 85 1.07 -6.25 -0.56
N PHE A 86 -0.01 -6.14 -1.33
CA PHE A 86 -1.14 -7.08 -1.27
C PHE A 86 -1.41 -7.87 -2.56
N VAL A 87 -0.86 -7.45 -3.70
CA VAL A 87 -1.14 -8.07 -5.00
C VAL A 87 0.13 -8.69 -5.60
N VAL A 88 1.13 -7.88 -5.93
CA VAL A 88 2.39 -8.30 -6.55
C VAL A 88 3.55 -7.53 -5.94
N ARG A 89 4.67 -8.21 -5.70
CA ARG A 89 5.87 -7.54 -5.19
C ARG A 89 6.45 -6.61 -6.27
N LEU A 90 6.53 -5.32 -5.98
CA LEU A 90 7.16 -4.31 -6.84
C LEU A 90 8.48 -3.80 -6.27
N SER A 91 8.64 -3.83 -4.94
CA SER A 91 9.88 -3.42 -4.26
C SER A 91 10.97 -4.50 -4.36
N TYR A 92 11.79 -4.36 -5.39
CA TYR A 92 13.05 -5.07 -5.59
C TYR A 92 14.25 -4.13 -5.49
N PRO A 93 15.44 -4.65 -5.13
CA PRO A 93 16.67 -3.87 -5.24
C PRO A 93 16.84 -3.28 -6.64
N ALA A 94 17.22 -2.00 -6.74
CA ALA A 94 17.26 -1.26 -8.01
C ALA A 94 18.06 -1.98 -9.11
N HIS A 95 19.19 -2.61 -8.74
CA HIS A 95 20.07 -3.34 -9.66
C HIS A 95 19.46 -4.61 -10.27
N ARG A 96 18.31 -5.10 -9.75
CA ARG A 96 17.55 -6.25 -10.29
C ARG A 96 16.10 -5.90 -10.60
N TRP A 97 15.73 -4.63 -10.58
CA TRP A 97 14.32 -4.24 -10.64
C TRP A 97 13.66 -4.68 -11.95
N TRP A 98 14.23 -4.27 -13.10
CA TRP A 98 13.72 -4.59 -14.44
C TRP A 98 13.45 -6.09 -14.69
N PRO A 99 14.39 -7.03 -14.45
CA PRO A 99 14.14 -8.44 -14.71
C PRO A 99 13.18 -9.10 -13.70
N THR A 100 12.96 -8.49 -12.53
CA THR A 100 12.23 -9.14 -11.43
C THR A 100 10.81 -8.60 -11.26
N VAL A 101 10.54 -7.34 -11.63
CA VAL A 101 9.22 -6.72 -11.50
C VAL A 101 8.15 -7.42 -12.35
N GLY A 102 8.53 -7.96 -13.52
CA GLY A 102 7.62 -8.71 -14.40
C GLY A 102 7.28 -10.13 -13.93
N GLN A 103 7.97 -10.65 -12.89
CA GLN A 103 7.79 -12.03 -12.43
C GLN A 103 6.55 -12.21 -11.53
N MET A 104 5.79 -11.14 -11.28
CA MET A 104 4.54 -11.14 -10.49
C MET A 104 4.62 -11.97 -9.20
N ARG A 105 5.75 -11.88 -8.49
CA ARG A 105 5.95 -12.72 -7.29
C ARG A 105 4.98 -12.29 -6.20
N THR A 106 4.52 -13.27 -5.43
CA THR A 106 3.68 -13.03 -4.25
C THR A 106 4.40 -12.10 -3.26
N PRO A 107 3.76 -11.02 -2.79
CA PRO A 107 4.33 -10.13 -1.79
C PRO A 107 4.70 -10.88 -0.51
N ARG A 108 5.80 -10.48 0.14
CA ARG A 108 6.22 -11.07 1.43
C ARG A 108 5.13 -10.94 2.48
N LEU A 109 4.46 -9.79 2.56
CA LEU A 109 3.34 -9.58 3.46
C LEU A 109 2.22 -10.63 3.29
N VAL A 110 1.88 -11.01 2.05
CA VAL A 110 0.86 -12.03 1.79
C VAL A 110 1.34 -13.42 2.20
N LEU A 111 2.62 -13.73 1.98
CA LEU A 111 3.22 -14.98 2.46
C LEU A 111 3.21 -15.04 3.99
N ASP A 112 3.59 -13.96 4.66
CA ASP A 112 3.62 -13.85 6.13
C ASP A 112 2.21 -13.97 6.75
N ILE A 113 1.18 -13.43 6.06
CA ILE A 113 -0.23 -13.58 6.46
C ILE A 113 -0.70 -15.04 6.34
N ASN A 114 -0.28 -15.74 5.29
CA ASN A 114 -0.70 -17.11 5.01
C ASN A 114 0.12 -18.17 5.75
N THR A 115 1.22 -17.79 6.40
CA THR A 115 2.09 -18.73 7.10
C THR A 115 1.42 -19.21 8.39
N ARG A 116 0.95 -20.47 8.39
CA ARG A 116 0.47 -21.15 9.59
C ARG A 116 1.66 -21.70 10.38
N ARG A 117 2.35 -20.83 11.12
CA ARG A 117 3.05 -21.24 12.33
C ARG A 117 2.29 -20.67 13.52
#